data_AF-A0ABD0L053-F1
#
_entry.id   AF-A0ABD0L053-F1
#
_cell.length_a   1.000
_cell.length_b   1.000
_cell.length_c   1.000
_cell.angle_alpha   90.00
_cell.angle_beta   90.00
_cell.angle_gamma   90.00
#
_symmetry.space_group_name_H-M   'P 1'
#
loop_
_entity.id
_entity.type
_entity.pdbx_description
1 polymer ?
#
loop_
_entity_poly.entity_id
_entity_poly.type
_entity_poly.pdbx_seq_one_letter_code
_entity_poly.pdbx_strand_id
1 'polypeptide(L)'
;TAGKLIGTEISGIFLKAPMVPTTVGFLPKAGITLSNFTFNDLGTYRVTVNFKRSGSFFSQSRSAVLALPDAPIISGDRLVAHVQAEPVTDVITGDRHIGLTCGTFLELGSRPVSVDWRLQKELLLLEDGVQGLQDKDQAVDDELERLEEKDANLTSRDDQLQKELLLLEDGVQGLQDKDQAVDDELERLEEKDTNLTSRDDQLQKELLLLEDGVQGLQDKDQAVDDELERLEEKDANLTSRDDQLQKELLQLGEADDKIQSEVDDLRADVNSNVYDLQHKVSLREKADDTLASDLTDLQGNVSALEKRNTLEDKLASDVATLQEEQDRCKSLGGKLAEIESSEENTFVKGLAQQAGRSTWLGGSDMKSEGTWKWESSGNNIQFTDWESRQPDNYGKAGQDCLLLWSSRSYRWDDEWCNRSTYFVCELR
;
A
#
# COMPACT_ATOMS: atom_id res chain seq x y z
N THR A 1 -74.96 -85.14 7.40
CA THR A 1 -75.58 -86.48 7.54
C THR A 1 -76.43 -86.47 8.80
N ALA A 2 -77.73 -86.78 8.72
CA ALA A 2 -78.74 -86.80 9.82
C ALA A 2 -78.93 -85.50 10.67
N GLY A 3 -80.14 -85.00 10.97
CA GLY A 3 -81.45 -85.26 10.34
C GLY A 3 -82.71 -84.80 11.13
N LYS A 4 -83.49 -83.86 10.57
CA LYS A 4 -84.89 -83.43 10.93
C LYS A 4 -85.09 -82.70 12.29
N LEU A 5 -86.02 -81.75 12.53
CA LEU A 5 -87.04 -80.93 11.78
C LEU A 5 -87.32 -79.67 12.67
N ILE A 6 -87.79 -78.45 12.30
CA ILE A 6 -88.56 -77.85 11.18
C ILE A 6 -90.08 -78.19 11.24
N GLY A 7 -91.08 -77.33 10.98
CA GLY A 7 -91.17 -75.89 10.63
C GLY A 7 -92.33 -75.62 9.62
N THR A 8 -92.92 -74.43 9.43
CA THR A 8 -92.81 -73.11 10.12
C THR A 8 -93.90 -72.13 9.63
N GLU A 9 -94.33 -71.19 10.49
CA GLU A 9 -94.96 -69.86 10.16
C GLU A 9 -96.32 -69.79 9.39
N ILE A 10 -96.57 -68.74 8.58
CA ILE A 10 -97.86 -68.02 8.45
C ILE A 10 -98.36 -67.85 6.99
N SER A 11 -99.69 -67.63 6.85
CA SER A 11 -100.42 -66.96 5.74
C SER A 11 -100.80 -67.71 4.47
N GLY A 12 -101.95 -67.29 3.91
CA GLY A 12 -102.44 -67.68 2.59
C GLY A 12 -103.86 -67.17 2.28
N ILE A 13 -103.99 -66.38 1.21
CA ILE A 13 -105.25 -66.18 0.47
C ILE A 13 -105.05 -66.92 -0.87
N PHE A 14 -106.06 -67.63 -1.39
CA PHE A 14 -106.51 -67.61 -2.81
C PHE A 14 -107.43 -68.80 -3.20
N LEU A 15 -108.10 -68.58 -4.33
CA LEU A 15 -109.29 -69.21 -4.88
C LEU A 15 -109.17 -70.70 -5.27
N LYS A 16 -110.25 -71.45 -5.00
CA LYS A 16 -110.90 -72.48 -5.85
C LYS A 16 -110.02 -73.49 -6.63
N ALA A 17 -109.76 -74.63 -5.98
CA ALA A 17 -109.64 -76.02 -6.50
C ALA A 17 -109.02 -76.30 -7.90
N PRO A 18 -108.06 -77.26 -7.94
CA PRO A 18 -108.37 -78.49 -8.69
C PRO A 18 -107.94 -79.82 -8.01
N MET A 19 -108.88 -80.79 -8.01
CA MET A 19 -108.73 -82.24 -8.23
C MET A 19 -107.50 -83.06 -7.73
N VAL A 20 -106.79 -82.66 -6.67
CA VAL A 20 -105.82 -83.55 -5.96
C VAL A 20 -106.15 -83.62 -4.46
N PRO A 21 -106.05 -84.79 -3.77
CA PRO A 21 -106.37 -84.91 -2.35
C PRO A 21 -105.30 -84.27 -1.43
N THR A 22 -105.43 -82.98 -1.16
CA THR A 22 -104.56 -82.26 -0.22
C THR A 22 -105.01 -82.49 1.23
N THR A 23 -104.07 -82.78 2.13
CA THR A 23 -104.37 -83.09 3.54
C THR A 23 -104.66 -81.81 4.34
N VAL A 24 -105.90 -81.65 4.80
CA VAL A 24 -106.31 -80.52 5.66
C VAL A 24 -106.12 -80.91 7.13
N GLY A 25 -105.29 -80.17 7.86
CA GLY A 25 -105.05 -80.38 9.29
C GLY A 25 -106.22 -79.91 10.16
N PHE A 26 -106.55 -80.68 11.21
CA PHE A 26 -107.67 -80.36 12.10
C PHE A 26 -107.18 -79.62 13.36
N LEU A 27 -107.69 -78.41 13.61
CA LEU A 27 -107.26 -77.55 14.72
C LEU A 27 -108.08 -77.81 16.02
N PRO A 28 -107.45 -78.16 17.16
CA PRO A 28 -108.18 -78.49 18.40
C PRO A 28 -108.93 -77.34 19.11
N LYS A 29 -108.91 -76.11 18.58
CA LYS A 29 -109.63 -74.94 19.15
C LYS A 29 -110.37 -74.11 18.08
N ALA A 30 -110.92 -74.75 17.05
CA ALA A 30 -111.82 -74.10 16.11
C ALA A 30 -113.21 -73.86 16.75
N GLY A 31 -113.44 -72.65 17.27
CA GLY A 31 -114.76 -72.18 17.73
C GLY A 31 -115.55 -71.50 16.61
N ILE A 32 -116.87 -71.64 16.62
CA ILE A 32 -117.77 -70.87 15.75
C ILE A 32 -118.36 -69.72 16.59
N THR A 33 -117.95 -68.49 16.30
CA THR A 33 -118.57 -67.29 16.86
C THR A 33 -119.68 -66.83 15.93
N LEU A 34 -120.93 -66.84 16.41
CA LEU A 34 -122.05 -66.23 15.70
C LEU A 34 -122.18 -64.76 16.14
N SER A 35 -122.13 -63.83 15.19
CA SER A 35 -122.22 -62.39 15.40
C SER A 35 -123.24 -61.79 14.43
N ASN A 36 -124.01 -60.80 14.89
CA ASN A 36 -125.10 -60.15 14.14
C ASN A 36 -126.23 -61.12 13.72
N PHE A 37 -126.68 -61.98 14.65
CA PHE A 37 -127.84 -62.84 14.44
C PHE A 37 -129.17 -62.08 14.62
N THR A 38 -130.24 -62.62 14.03
CA THR A 38 -131.61 -62.08 14.06
C THR A 38 -132.61 -63.09 14.64
N PHE A 39 -133.89 -62.72 14.76
CA PHE A 39 -134.95 -63.67 15.17
C PHE A 39 -135.13 -64.85 14.20
N ASN A 40 -134.69 -64.73 12.94
CA ASN A 40 -134.74 -65.82 11.96
C ASN A 40 -133.60 -66.85 12.16
N ASP A 41 -132.61 -66.53 13.00
CA ASP A 41 -131.45 -67.36 13.33
C ASP A 41 -131.65 -68.12 14.67
N LEU A 42 -132.88 -68.19 15.16
CA LEU A 42 -133.28 -69.02 16.29
C LEU A 42 -133.54 -70.46 15.80
N GLY A 43 -132.98 -71.46 16.49
CA GLY A 43 -133.09 -72.86 16.07
C GLY A 43 -132.04 -73.78 16.67
N THR A 44 -132.03 -75.04 16.21
CA THR A 44 -131.04 -76.06 16.63
C THR A 44 -129.92 -76.17 15.59
N TYR A 45 -128.73 -75.70 15.96
CA TYR A 45 -127.53 -75.86 15.16
C TYR A 45 -126.85 -77.19 15.48
N ARG A 46 -126.25 -77.85 14.47
CA ARG A 46 -125.50 -79.11 14.65
C ARG A 46 -124.19 -79.06 13.87
N VAL A 47 -123.08 -79.02 14.59
CA VAL A 47 -121.74 -79.23 14.01
C VAL A 47 -121.45 -80.72 14.07
N THR A 48 -121.01 -81.30 12.94
CA THR A 48 -120.66 -82.73 12.84
C THR A 48 -119.29 -82.86 12.18
N VAL A 49 -118.36 -83.50 12.87
CA VAL A 49 -117.00 -83.76 12.39
C VAL A 49 -116.89 -85.23 12.00
N ASN A 50 -116.47 -85.48 10.75
CA ASN A 50 -116.36 -86.81 10.17
C ASN A 50 -114.88 -87.18 10.02
N PHE A 51 -114.41 -88.11 10.86
CA PHE A 51 -113.06 -88.67 10.80
C PHE A 51 -113.05 -89.95 9.96
N LYS A 52 -111.98 -90.22 9.22
CA LYS A 52 -111.77 -91.51 8.54
C LYS A 52 -110.49 -92.17 9.04
N ARG A 53 -110.56 -93.43 9.48
CA ARG A 53 -109.38 -94.22 9.89
C ARG A 53 -109.52 -95.66 9.44
N SER A 54 -108.48 -96.18 8.78
CA SER A 54 -108.35 -97.58 8.36
C SER A 54 -109.57 -98.17 7.61
N GLY A 55 -110.23 -97.35 6.78
CA GLY A 55 -111.40 -97.75 5.98
C GLY A 55 -112.74 -97.27 6.55
N SER A 56 -112.89 -97.23 7.88
CA SER A 56 -114.11 -96.79 8.56
C SER A 56 -114.21 -95.26 8.67
N PHE A 57 -115.44 -94.76 8.69
CA PHE A 57 -115.77 -93.37 9.03
C PHE A 57 -116.40 -93.30 10.43
N PHE A 58 -116.00 -92.31 11.23
CA PHE A 58 -116.54 -92.03 12.55
C PHE A 58 -117.00 -90.58 12.61
N SER A 59 -118.28 -90.37 12.92
CA SER A 59 -118.90 -89.05 13.00
C SER A 59 -119.14 -88.65 14.45
N GLN A 60 -118.62 -87.50 14.87
CA GLN A 60 -118.92 -86.91 16.17
C GLN A 60 -119.67 -85.59 16.00
N SER A 61 -120.91 -85.54 16.50
CA SER A 61 -121.74 -84.35 16.48
C SER A 61 -121.82 -83.68 17.85
N ARG A 62 -121.98 -82.35 17.82
CA ARG A 62 -122.50 -81.55 18.94
C ARG A 62 -123.57 -80.60 18.40
N SER A 63 -124.59 -80.38 19.21
CA SER A 63 -125.69 -79.46 18.91
C SER A 63 -125.83 -78.42 20.00
N ALA A 64 -126.25 -77.22 19.60
CA ALA A 64 -126.66 -76.13 20.48
C ALA A 64 -127.99 -75.58 19.98
N VAL A 65 -128.84 -75.13 20.89
CA VAL A 65 -130.14 -74.53 20.57
C VAL A 65 -130.08 -73.06 20.95
N LEU A 66 -130.42 -72.17 20.02
CA LEU A 66 -130.62 -70.75 20.28
C LEU A 66 -132.13 -70.49 20.30
N ALA A 67 -132.66 -70.09 21.45
CA ALA A 67 -134.07 -69.81 21.69
C ALA A 67 -134.21 -68.66 22.70
N LEU A 68 -135.38 -68.02 22.75
CA LEU A 68 -135.69 -66.97 23.71
C LEU A 68 -136.32 -67.56 24.98
N PRO A 69 -136.11 -66.96 26.17
CA PRO A 69 -136.86 -67.30 27.37
C PRO A 69 -138.32 -66.81 27.29
N ASP A 70 -139.25 -67.57 27.85
CA ASP A 70 -140.65 -67.13 27.99
C ASP A 70 -140.76 -65.94 28.96
N ALA A 71 -141.63 -64.98 28.62
CA ALA A 71 -141.81 -63.76 29.40
C ALA A 71 -142.70 -63.98 30.64
N PRO A 72 -142.35 -63.44 31.83
CA PRO A 72 -143.15 -63.58 33.04
C PRO A 72 -144.46 -62.79 32.95
N ILE A 73 -145.57 -63.43 33.32
CA ILE A 73 -146.90 -62.82 33.34
C ILE A 73 -147.09 -62.06 34.66
N ILE A 74 -147.43 -60.77 34.57
CA ILE A 74 -147.72 -59.91 35.73
C ILE A 74 -149.22 -60.02 36.06
N SER A 75 -149.56 -60.21 37.34
CA SER A 75 -150.94 -60.23 37.82
C SER A 75 -151.07 -59.42 39.10
N GLY A 76 -151.43 -58.13 38.95
CA GLY A 76 -151.38 -57.15 40.03
C GLY A 76 -149.96 -56.85 40.52
N ASP A 77 -149.87 -56.23 41.69
CA ASP A 77 -148.63 -55.57 42.16
C ASP A 77 -147.63 -56.53 42.86
N ARG A 78 -147.67 -57.83 42.54
CA ARG A 78 -146.73 -58.83 43.08
C ARG A 78 -146.32 -59.86 42.03
N LEU A 79 -145.03 -59.96 41.77
CA LEU A 79 -144.41 -61.07 41.05
C LEU A 79 -144.32 -62.29 41.99
N VAL A 80 -144.70 -63.48 41.51
CA VAL A 80 -144.64 -64.73 42.28
C VAL A 80 -143.84 -65.77 41.50
N ALA A 81 -142.77 -66.29 42.12
CA ALA A 81 -141.99 -67.42 41.62
C ALA A 81 -142.19 -68.63 42.53
N HIS A 82 -142.10 -69.84 41.98
CA HIS A 82 -142.25 -71.10 42.70
C HIS A 82 -140.92 -71.87 42.69
N VAL A 83 -140.57 -72.48 43.82
CA VAL A 83 -139.37 -73.33 43.96
C VAL A 83 -139.80 -74.67 44.53
N GLN A 84 -139.33 -75.75 43.93
CA GLN A 84 -139.62 -77.13 44.33
C GLN A 84 -138.30 -77.90 44.46
N ALA A 85 -138.20 -78.81 45.44
CA ALA A 85 -136.91 -79.36 45.87
C ALA A 85 -136.82 -80.88 45.66
N GLU A 86 -135.74 -81.33 45.01
CA GLU A 86 -134.84 -82.40 45.46
C GLU A 86 -133.66 -82.60 44.46
N PRO A 87 -132.41 -82.82 44.91
CA PRO A 87 -131.26 -82.97 44.02
C PRO A 87 -131.01 -84.44 43.61
N VAL A 88 -130.84 -84.68 42.31
CA VAL A 88 -130.51 -86.00 41.73
C VAL A 88 -129.00 -86.29 41.90
N THR A 89 -128.66 -87.58 42.06
CA THR A 89 -127.27 -88.06 42.21
C THR A 89 -126.91 -88.96 41.01
N ASP A 90 -125.70 -88.82 40.47
CA ASP A 90 -125.23 -89.68 39.37
C ASP A 90 -124.85 -91.07 39.90
N VAL A 91 -125.36 -92.13 39.26
CA VAL A 91 -125.25 -93.52 39.73
C VAL A 91 -124.02 -94.24 39.16
N ILE A 92 -123.17 -93.54 38.38
CA ILE A 92 -121.96 -94.08 37.74
C ILE A 92 -120.70 -93.40 38.29
N THR A 93 -120.72 -92.09 38.55
CA THR A 93 -119.59 -91.38 39.21
C THR A 93 -119.78 -91.20 40.71
N GLY A 94 -121.02 -91.18 41.21
CA GLY A 94 -121.36 -90.91 42.61
C GLY A 94 -121.50 -89.41 42.95
N ASP A 95 -121.36 -88.52 41.96
CA ASP A 95 -121.43 -87.07 42.18
C ASP A 95 -122.86 -86.56 42.41
N ARG A 96 -122.98 -85.56 43.29
CA ARG A 96 -124.26 -84.92 43.62
C ARG A 96 -124.36 -83.57 42.89
N HIS A 97 -125.24 -83.47 41.89
CA HIS A 97 -125.39 -82.26 41.10
C HIS A 97 -126.62 -81.45 41.52
N ILE A 98 -126.41 -80.18 41.89
CA ILE A 98 -127.48 -79.21 42.08
C ILE A 98 -127.68 -78.48 40.75
N GLY A 99 -128.80 -78.74 40.08
CA GLY A 99 -129.20 -77.99 38.90
C GLY A 99 -129.67 -76.59 39.27
N LEU A 100 -129.05 -75.55 38.71
CA LEU A 100 -129.45 -74.15 38.88
C LEU A 100 -130.02 -73.60 37.58
N THR A 101 -131.34 -73.42 37.54
CA THR A 101 -132.04 -72.63 36.51
C THR A 101 -132.16 -71.17 36.98
N CYS A 102 -132.08 -70.22 36.04
CA CYS A 102 -132.17 -68.80 36.37
C CYS A 102 -133.54 -68.41 36.95
N GLY A 103 -133.55 -68.05 38.25
CA GLY A 103 -134.59 -67.26 38.89
C GLY A 103 -133.91 -66.26 39.82
N THR A 104 -134.29 -64.98 39.76
CA THR A 104 -133.63 -63.92 40.54
C THR A 104 -134.03 -63.93 42.01
N PHE A 105 -133.04 -63.99 42.89
CA PHE A 105 -133.17 -63.60 44.30
C PHE A 105 -132.05 -62.65 44.70
N LEU A 106 -132.36 -61.79 45.67
CA LEU A 106 -131.45 -60.83 46.29
C LEU A 106 -131.17 -61.24 47.75
N GLU A 107 -130.14 -60.62 48.32
CA GLU A 107 -129.63 -60.78 49.70
C GLU A 107 -128.95 -62.14 49.98
N LEU A 108 -127.62 -62.21 50.07
CA LEU A 108 -126.68 -61.61 51.05
C LEU A 108 -126.62 -62.38 52.39
N GLY A 109 -126.07 -63.59 52.35
CA GLY A 109 -125.70 -64.38 53.54
C GLY A 109 -124.38 -65.16 53.41
N SER A 110 -123.58 -64.89 52.36
CA SER A 110 -122.43 -65.74 51.98
C SER A 110 -121.10 -64.97 51.96
N ARG A 111 -120.19 -65.36 52.86
CA ARG A 111 -118.79 -65.69 52.48
C ARG A 111 -118.11 -66.48 53.61
N PRO A 112 -118.00 -67.82 53.48
CA PRO A 112 -117.11 -68.61 54.32
C PRO A 112 -115.64 -68.41 53.91
N VAL A 113 -114.77 -68.99 54.74
CA VAL A 113 -113.32 -69.15 54.61
C VAL A 113 -112.79 -69.23 53.17
N SER A 114 -111.73 -68.46 52.89
CA SER A 114 -110.90 -68.63 51.69
C SER A 114 -110.07 -69.91 51.81
N VAL A 115 -110.12 -70.79 50.82
CA VAL A 115 -109.31 -72.02 50.74
C VAL A 115 -108.44 -71.94 49.49
N ASP A 116 -107.13 -71.84 49.67
CA ASP A 116 -106.12 -71.81 48.61
C ASP A 116 -105.86 -73.23 48.07
N TRP A 117 -105.83 -73.41 46.75
CA TRP A 117 -105.68 -74.72 46.09
C TRP A 117 -104.43 -74.72 45.19
N ARG A 118 -103.36 -75.38 45.64
CA ARG A 118 -102.10 -75.48 44.89
C ARG A 118 -101.98 -76.80 44.14
N LEU A 119 -101.64 -76.72 42.85
CA LEU A 119 -101.35 -77.88 42.01
C LEU A 119 -99.88 -78.30 42.14
N GLN A 120 -99.65 -79.42 42.85
CA GLN A 120 -98.32 -79.90 43.23
C GLN A 120 -97.37 -80.25 42.05
N LYS A 121 -97.87 -80.28 40.82
CA LYS A 121 -97.09 -80.56 39.61
C LYS A 121 -96.61 -79.31 38.86
N GLU A 122 -97.27 -78.17 39.05
CA GLU A 122 -96.80 -76.89 38.52
C GLU A 122 -95.71 -76.30 39.43
N LEU A 123 -95.77 -76.62 40.73
CA LEU A 123 -94.76 -76.22 41.72
C LEU A 123 -93.35 -76.69 41.35
N LEU A 124 -93.16 -77.96 41.00
CA LEU A 124 -91.85 -78.53 40.64
C LEU A 124 -91.22 -77.85 39.41
N LEU A 125 -92.03 -77.53 38.39
CA LEU A 125 -91.53 -76.82 37.20
C LEU A 125 -91.22 -75.34 37.47
N LEU A 126 -91.87 -74.74 38.47
CA LEU A 126 -91.52 -73.41 38.98
C LEU A 126 -90.27 -73.47 39.88
N GLU A 127 -90.07 -74.53 40.65
CA GLU A 127 -88.86 -74.76 41.46
C GLU A 127 -87.63 -74.97 40.56
N ASP A 128 -87.70 -75.84 39.55
CA ASP A 128 -86.66 -76.00 38.51
C ASP A 128 -86.39 -74.66 37.78
N GLY A 129 -87.46 -73.91 37.47
CA GLY A 129 -87.38 -72.62 36.78
C GLY A 129 -86.78 -71.50 37.63
N VAL A 130 -87.02 -71.51 38.96
CA VAL A 130 -86.42 -70.58 39.92
C VAL A 130 -84.95 -70.92 40.14
N GLN A 131 -84.59 -72.20 40.31
CA GLN A 131 -83.18 -72.61 40.41
C GLN A 131 -82.41 -72.20 39.14
N GLY A 132 -82.95 -72.49 37.95
CA GLY A 132 -82.37 -72.07 36.67
C GLY A 132 -82.43 -70.56 36.36
N LEU A 133 -82.94 -69.74 37.29
CA LEU A 133 -82.77 -68.28 37.33
C LEU A 133 -81.74 -67.88 38.38
N GLN A 134 -81.75 -68.48 39.57
CA GLN A 134 -80.74 -68.26 40.62
C GLN A 134 -79.33 -68.62 40.15
N ASP A 135 -79.18 -69.72 39.41
CA ASP A 135 -77.91 -70.12 38.78
C ASP A 135 -77.39 -69.08 37.76
N LYS A 136 -78.27 -68.23 37.22
CA LYS A 136 -77.91 -67.14 36.29
C LYS A 136 -77.67 -65.82 37.00
N ASP A 137 -78.39 -65.55 38.09
CA ASP A 137 -78.15 -64.44 39.00
C ASP A 137 -76.71 -64.53 39.52
N GLN A 138 -76.35 -65.68 40.09
CA GLN A 138 -74.99 -65.98 40.55
C GLN A 138 -73.96 -65.88 39.41
N ALA A 139 -74.28 -66.35 38.20
CA ALA A 139 -73.37 -66.24 37.05
C ALA A 139 -73.21 -64.81 36.50
N VAL A 140 -74.11 -63.88 36.86
CA VAL A 140 -73.96 -62.44 36.58
C VAL A 140 -73.12 -61.78 37.68
N ASP A 141 -73.36 -62.11 38.95
CA ASP A 141 -72.54 -61.64 40.08
C ASP A 141 -71.07 -62.08 39.92
N ASP A 142 -70.82 -63.33 39.54
CA ASP A 142 -69.50 -63.91 39.24
C ASP A 142 -68.74 -63.20 38.10
N GLU A 143 -69.43 -62.56 37.16
CA GLU A 143 -68.78 -61.74 36.11
C GLU A 143 -68.75 -60.25 36.49
N LEU A 144 -69.65 -59.77 37.34
CA LEU A 144 -69.60 -58.43 37.92
C LEU A 144 -68.35 -58.27 38.80
N GLU A 145 -68.08 -59.20 39.72
CA GLU A 145 -66.86 -59.20 40.55
C GLU A 145 -65.60 -59.21 39.66
N ARG A 146 -65.61 -60.00 38.57
CA ARG A 146 -64.52 -60.01 37.57
C ARG A 146 -64.40 -58.72 36.77
N LEU A 147 -65.47 -57.95 36.59
CA LEU A 147 -65.43 -56.65 35.92
C LEU A 147 -64.94 -55.55 36.87
N GLU A 148 -65.34 -55.60 38.14
CA GLU A 148 -64.83 -54.71 39.19
C GLU A 148 -63.32 -54.92 39.43
N GLU A 149 -62.84 -56.17 39.46
CA GLU A 149 -61.40 -56.47 39.54
C GLU A 149 -60.64 -55.91 38.31
N LYS A 150 -61.19 -56.06 37.09
CA LYS A 150 -60.59 -55.49 35.87
C LYS A 150 -60.56 -53.96 35.92
N ASP A 151 -61.63 -53.31 36.38
CA ASP A 151 -61.73 -51.86 36.47
C ASP A 151 -60.70 -51.30 37.46
N ALA A 152 -60.61 -51.87 38.67
CA ALA A 152 -59.60 -51.48 39.66
C ALA A 152 -58.15 -51.64 39.15
N ASN A 153 -57.87 -52.73 38.40
CA ASN A 153 -56.57 -52.92 37.75
C ASN A 153 -56.32 -51.89 36.62
N LEU A 154 -57.36 -51.46 35.91
CA LEU A 154 -57.25 -50.39 34.90
C LEU A 154 -57.03 -49.03 35.55
N THR A 155 -57.74 -48.69 36.64
CA THR A 155 -57.52 -47.47 37.42
C THR A 155 -56.09 -47.42 37.94
N SER A 156 -55.59 -48.50 38.56
CA SER A 156 -54.22 -48.56 39.07
C SER A 156 -53.15 -48.42 37.98
N ARG A 157 -53.46 -48.76 36.73
CA ARG A 157 -52.55 -48.58 35.59
C ARG A 157 -52.64 -47.17 34.99
N ASP A 158 -53.81 -46.55 34.98
CA ASP A 158 -53.95 -45.15 34.60
C ASP A 158 -53.21 -44.24 35.60
N ASP A 159 -53.37 -44.51 36.90
CA ASP A 159 -52.60 -43.92 38.00
C ASP A 159 -51.08 -44.05 37.83
N GLN A 160 -50.59 -45.12 37.19
CA GLN A 160 -49.18 -45.30 36.87
C GLN A 160 -48.78 -44.46 35.65
N LEU A 161 -49.56 -44.53 34.57
CA LEU A 161 -49.31 -43.79 33.33
C LEU A 161 -49.35 -42.27 33.52
N GLN A 162 -50.22 -41.75 34.39
CA GLN A 162 -50.23 -40.33 34.76
C GLN A 162 -48.94 -39.91 35.47
N LYS A 163 -48.36 -40.78 36.32
CA LYS A 163 -47.08 -40.51 37.00
C LYS A 163 -45.89 -40.58 36.03
N GLU A 164 -45.92 -41.51 35.09
CA GLU A 164 -44.92 -41.61 34.01
C GLU A 164 -45.01 -40.41 33.06
N LEU A 165 -46.22 -39.92 32.76
CA LEU A 165 -46.44 -38.71 31.96
C LEU A 165 -45.86 -37.46 32.64
N LEU A 166 -46.15 -37.24 33.93
CA LEU A 166 -45.60 -36.10 34.68
C LEU A 166 -44.06 -36.11 34.71
N LEU A 167 -43.43 -37.29 34.88
CA LEU A 167 -41.97 -37.43 34.82
C LEU A 167 -41.40 -37.17 33.42
N LEU A 168 -42.17 -37.42 32.36
CA LEU A 168 -41.79 -37.07 30.99
C LEU A 168 -41.99 -35.57 30.71
N GLU A 169 -43.02 -34.93 31.26
CA GLU A 169 -43.24 -33.48 31.17
C GLU A 169 -42.13 -32.70 31.89
N ASP A 170 -41.80 -33.07 33.14
CA ASP A 170 -40.62 -32.56 33.87
C ASP A 170 -39.32 -32.79 33.07
N GLY A 171 -39.18 -33.96 32.45
CA GLY A 171 -38.03 -34.32 31.62
C GLY A 171 -37.91 -33.50 30.34
N VAL A 172 -39.02 -33.14 29.70
CA VAL A 172 -39.07 -32.26 28.53
C VAL A 172 -38.74 -30.82 28.90
N GLN A 173 -39.32 -30.29 29.99
CA GLN A 173 -38.96 -28.95 30.47
C GLN A 173 -37.47 -28.87 30.82
N GLY A 174 -36.95 -29.86 31.55
CA GLY A 174 -35.53 -29.98 31.86
C GLY A 174 -34.61 -30.29 30.66
N LEU A 175 -35.15 -30.46 29.45
CA LEU A 175 -34.40 -30.42 28.19
C LEU A 175 -34.51 -29.06 27.50
N GLN A 176 -35.70 -28.44 27.48
CA GLN A 176 -35.91 -27.08 26.96
C GLN A 176 -35.06 -26.04 27.69
N ASP A 177 -34.95 -26.14 29.03
CA ASP A 177 -34.08 -25.29 29.85
C ASP A 177 -32.60 -25.42 29.47
N LYS A 178 -32.18 -26.58 28.93
CA LYS A 178 -30.81 -26.83 28.45
C LYS A 178 -30.60 -26.38 27.01
N ASP A 179 -31.62 -26.51 26.16
CA ASP A 179 -31.65 -26.01 24.78
C ASP A 179 -31.41 -24.49 24.80
N GLN A 180 -32.23 -23.76 25.59
CA GLN A 180 -32.07 -22.32 25.81
C GLN A 180 -30.69 -21.97 26.40
N ALA A 181 -30.17 -22.77 27.34
CA ALA A 181 -28.83 -22.54 27.91
C ALA A 181 -27.68 -22.80 26.93
N VAL A 182 -27.90 -23.54 25.85
CA VAL A 182 -26.95 -23.73 24.74
C VAL A 182 -27.04 -22.54 23.78
N ASP A 183 -28.24 -22.11 23.41
CA ASP A 183 -28.46 -20.91 22.59
C ASP A 183 -27.85 -19.65 23.25
N ASP A 184 -28.04 -19.51 24.57
CA ASP A 184 -27.46 -18.44 25.40
C ASP A 184 -25.92 -18.39 25.38
N GLU A 185 -25.23 -19.53 25.24
CA GLU A 185 -23.76 -19.54 25.09
C GLU A 185 -23.33 -19.48 23.62
N LEU A 186 -24.17 -19.91 22.67
CA LEU A 186 -23.94 -19.72 21.24
C LEU A 186 -23.90 -18.22 20.89
N GLU A 187 -24.89 -17.43 21.31
CA GLU A 187 -24.91 -15.97 21.11
C GLU A 187 -23.67 -15.30 21.73
N ARG A 188 -23.28 -15.74 22.93
CA ARG A 188 -22.04 -15.29 23.60
C ARG A 188 -20.76 -15.71 22.88
N LEU A 189 -20.76 -16.79 22.10
CA LEU A 189 -19.62 -17.22 21.29
C LEU A 189 -19.56 -16.44 19.97
N GLU A 190 -20.69 -16.15 19.35
CA GLU A 190 -20.79 -15.29 18.17
C GLU A 190 -20.37 -13.83 18.48
N GLU A 191 -20.75 -13.29 19.65
CA GLU A 191 -20.25 -11.99 20.12
C GLU A 191 -18.72 -12.01 20.33
N LYS A 192 -18.15 -13.10 20.87
CA LYS A 192 -16.68 -13.23 21.02
C LYS A 192 -15.98 -13.33 19.66
N ASP A 193 -16.53 -14.09 18.72
CA ASP A 193 -15.94 -14.31 17.39
C ASP A 193 -15.94 -13.03 16.53
N THR A 194 -17.03 -12.27 16.56
CA THR A 194 -17.11 -10.96 15.89
C THR A 194 -16.15 -9.93 16.51
N ASN A 195 -16.02 -9.89 17.85
CA ASN A 195 -15.01 -9.07 18.52
C ASN A 195 -13.57 -9.50 18.20
N LEU A 196 -13.29 -10.81 18.10
CA LEU A 196 -11.98 -11.32 17.71
C LEU A 196 -11.65 -10.96 16.26
N THR A 197 -12.61 -11.14 15.34
CA THR A 197 -12.49 -10.75 13.93
C THR A 197 -12.19 -9.26 13.78
N SER A 198 -12.94 -8.38 14.46
CA SER A 198 -12.67 -6.93 14.44
C SER A 198 -11.30 -6.54 15.00
N ARG A 199 -10.70 -7.37 15.86
CA ARG A 199 -9.35 -7.14 16.39
C ARG A 199 -8.26 -7.68 15.47
N ASP A 200 -8.50 -8.79 14.78
CA ASP A 200 -7.61 -9.27 13.71
C ASP A 200 -7.55 -8.25 12.56
N ASP A 201 -8.71 -7.73 12.16
CA ASP A 201 -8.86 -6.61 11.21
C ASP A 201 -8.08 -5.35 11.62
N GLN A 202 -7.88 -5.10 12.91
CA GLN A 202 -7.04 -4.00 13.40
C GLN A 202 -5.55 -4.37 13.30
N LEU A 203 -5.18 -5.56 13.78
CA LEU A 203 -3.80 -6.04 13.77
C LEU A 203 -3.23 -6.18 12.35
N GLN A 204 -4.03 -6.59 11.37
CA GLN A 204 -3.64 -6.60 9.95
C GLN A 204 -3.33 -5.19 9.43
N LYS A 205 -4.08 -4.16 9.85
CA LYS A 205 -3.83 -2.75 9.46
C LYS A 205 -2.58 -2.19 10.14
N GLU A 206 -2.33 -2.55 11.40
CA GLU A 206 -1.10 -2.20 12.12
C GLU A 206 0.13 -2.90 11.52
N LEU A 207 -0.01 -4.16 11.08
CA LEU A 207 1.04 -4.91 10.38
C LEU A 207 1.41 -4.25 9.04
N LEU A 208 0.44 -3.90 8.19
CA LEU A 208 0.68 -3.22 6.91
C LEU A 208 1.43 -1.89 7.10
N LEU A 209 1.07 -1.10 8.12
CA LEU A 209 1.78 0.16 8.45
C LEU A 209 3.21 -0.08 8.95
N LEU A 210 3.48 -1.21 9.58
CA LEU A 210 4.84 -1.62 9.97
C LEU A 210 5.65 -2.13 8.77
N GLU A 211 5.02 -2.84 7.83
CA GLU A 211 5.66 -3.30 6.58
C GLU A 211 6.06 -2.10 5.69
N ASP A 212 5.15 -1.14 5.46
CA ASP A 212 5.44 0.15 4.81
C ASP A 212 6.58 0.90 5.54
N GLY A 213 6.55 0.88 6.88
CA GLY A 213 7.57 1.51 7.72
C GLY A 213 8.95 0.87 7.62
N VAL A 214 9.02 -0.45 7.46
CA VAL A 214 10.26 -1.22 7.25
C VAL A 214 10.82 -0.96 5.84
N GLN A 215 9.98 -0.98 4.80
CA GLN A 215 10.43 -0.64 3.44
C GLN A 215 10.98 0.80 3.40
N GLY A 216 10.26 1.76 3.99
CA GLY A 216 10.70 3.15 4.12
C GLY A 216 11.90 3.38 5.06
N LEU A 217 12.43 2.34 5.70
CA LEU A 217 13.75 2.33 6.36
C LEU A 217 14.81 1.69 5.47
N GLN A 218 14.52 0.58 4.79
CA GLN A 218 15.42 -0.06 3.82
C GLN A 218 15.81 0.90 2.69
N ASP A 219 14.85 1.66 2.16
CA ASP A 219 15.08 2.68 1.13
C ASP A 219 16.07 3.79 1.61
N LYS A 220 16.14 4.03 2.92
CA LYS A 220 17.07 5.00 3.53
C LYS A 220 18.43 4.39 3.84
N ASP A 221 18.46 3.12 4.22
CA ASP A 221 19.68 2.33 4.44
C ASP A 221 20.49 2.28 3.13
N GLN A 222 19.83 1.88 2.04
CA GLN A 222 20.40 1.90 0.68
C GLN A 222 20.86 3.31 0.28
N ALA A 223 20.10 4.36 0.59
CA ALA A 223 20.48 5.74 0.29
C ALA A 223 21.67 6.27 1.11
N VAL A 224 22.01 5.63 2.24
CA VAL A 224 23.22 5.91 3.02
C VAL A 224 24.42 5.14 2.46
N ASP A 225 24.26 3.88 2.09
CA ASP A 225 25.30 3.10 1.39
C ASP A 225 25.70 3.76 0.06
N ASP A 226 24.70 4.25 -0.70
CA ASP A 226 24.87 5.03 -1.94
C ASP A 226 25.72 6.30 -1.76
N GLU A 227 25.64 6.97 -0.61
CA GLU A 227 26.44 8.16 -0.31
C GLU A 227 27.81 7.78 0.28
N LEU A 228 27.90 6.66 1.00
CA LEU A 228 29.16 6.12 1.49
C LEU A 228 30.10 5.74 0.33
N GLU A 229 29.61 5.03 -0.69
CA GLU A 229 30.38 4.68 -1.89
C GLU A 229 30.91 5.95 -2.60
N ARG A 230 30.07 6.99 -2.73
CA ARG A 230 30.47 8.30 -3.30
C ARG A 230 31.52 9.02 -2.46
N LEU A 231 31.51 8.87 -1.14
CA LEU A 231 32.52 9.43 -0.25
C LEU A 231 33.84 8.65 -0.30
N GLU A 232 33.79 7.32 -0.43
CA GLU A 232 34.98 6.48 -0.64
C GLU A 232 35.67 6.75 -1.99
N GLU A 233 34.91 6.86 -3.09
CA GLU A 233 35.45 7.30 -4.39
C GLU A 233 36.14 8.67 -4.27
N LYS A 234 35.52 9.60 -3.53
CA LYS A 234 36.04 10.96 -3.33
C LYS A 234 37.31 10.99 -2.49
N ASP A 235 37.40 10.16 -1.45
CA ASP A 235 38.60 10.03 -0.61
C ASP A 235 39.76 9.39 -1.38
N ALA A 236 39.50 8.37 -2.20
CA ALA A 236 40.49 7.79 -3.11
C ALA A 236 41.02 8.83 -4.13
N ASN A 237 40.13 9.66 -4.70
CA ASN A 237 40.51 10.76 -5.59
C ASN A 237 41.32 11.87 -4.87
N LEU A 238 41.00 12.17 -3.61
CA LEU A 238 41.78 13.12 -2.80
C LEU A 238 43.16 12.56 -2.46
N THR A 239 43.23 11.29 -2.03
CA THR A 239 44.47 10.57 -1.75
C THR A 239 45.38 10.58 -2.97
N SER A 240 44.88 10.18 -4.15
CA SER A 240 45.66 10.20 -5.40
C SER A 240 46.17 11.60 -5.79
N ARG A 241 45.54 12.67 -5.32
CA ARG A 241 45.99 14.05 -5.59
C ARG A 241 46.98 14.55 -4.55
N ASP A 242 46.88 14.15 -3.29
CA ASP A 242 47.94 14.38 -2.31
C ASP A 242 49.23 13.66 -2.73
N ASP A 243 49.09 12.41 -3.19
CA ASP A 243 50.14 11.59 -3.78
C ASP A 243 50.82 12.25 -4.99
N GLN A 244 50.11 13.10 -5.75
CA GLN A 244 50.68 13.92 -6.83
C GLN A 244 51.41 15.15 -6.25
N LEU A 245 50.76 15.89 -5.34
CA LEU A 245 51.33 17.09 -4.72
C LEU A 245 52.62 16.79 -3.94
N GLN A 246 52.73 15.64 -3.27
CA GLN A 246 53.96 15.19 -2.62
C GLN A 246 55.11 14.96 -3.64
N LYS A 247 54.82 14.47 -4.85
CA LYS A 247 55.81 14.28 -5.92
C LYS A 247 56.24 15.62 -6.53
N GLU A 248 55.31 16.55 -6.70
CA GLU A 248 55.61 17.92 -7.14
C GLU A 248 56.45 18.68 -6.09
N LEU A 249 56.14 18.52 -4.80
CA LEU A 249 56.92 19.07 -3.69
C LEU A 249 58.35 18.52 -3.65
N LEU A 250 58.52 17.21 -3.88
CA LEU A 250 59.84 16.57 -3.94
C LEU A 250 60.68 17.13 -5.10
N GLN A 251 60.10 17.27 -6.29
CA GLN A 251 60.78 17.85 -7.46
C GLN A 251 61.16 19.32 -7.25
N LEU A 252 60.33 20.08 -6.52
CA LEU A 252 60.67 21.45 -6.12
C LEU A 252 61.84 21.50 -5.12
N GLY A 253 61.92 20.54 -4.19
CA GLY A 253 63.07 20.38 -3.29
C GLY A 253 64.36 20.05 -4.04
N GLU A 254 64.34 19.06 -4.95
CA GLU A 254 65.48 18.71 -5.81
C GLU A 254 65.94 19.91 -6.69
N ALA A 255 65.00 20.77 -7.11
CA ALA A 255 65.32 21.99 -7.85
C ALA A 255 65.94 23.07 -6.97
N ASP A 256 65.47 23.25 -5.74
CA ASP A 256 66.01 24.22 -4.77
C ASP A 256 67.43 23.84 -4.34
N ASP A 257 67.67 22.57 -4.01
CA ASP A 257 69.01 22.01 -3.72
C ASP A 257 70.00 22.26 -4.88
N LYS A 258 69.54 22.06 -6.12
CA LYS A 258 70.35 22.31 -7.33
C LYS A 258 70.66 23.80 -7.51
N ILE A 259 69.66 24.68 -7.32
CA ILE A 259 69.86 26.14 -7.40
C ILE A 259 70.82 26.62 -6.31
N GLN A 260 70.71 26.08 -5.08
CA GLN A 260 71.61 26.42 -3.98
C GLN A 260 73.06 25.98 -4.29
N SER A 261 73.26 24.81 -4.90
CA SER A 261 74.59 24.38 -5.38
C SER A 261 75.16 25.34 -6.44
N GLU A 262 74.36 25.73 -7.44
CA GLU A 262 74.80 26.68 -8.48
C GLU A 262 75.11 28.08 -7.89
N VAL A 263 74.37 28.50 -6.86
CA VAL A 263 74.60 29.75 -6.12
C VAL A 263 75.91 29.69 -5.33
N ASP A 264 76.22 28.58 -4.63
CA ASP A 264 77.45 28.45 -3.85
C ASP A 264 78.70 28.28 -4.75
N ASP A 265 78.59 27.62 -5.90
CA ASP A 265 79.64 27.57 -6.93
C ASP A 265 79.93 28.97 -7.49
N LEU A 266 78.91 29.71 -7.92
CA LEU A 266 79.04 31.10 -8.38
C LEU A 266 79.63 32.01 -7.31
N ARG A 267 79.30 31.78 -6.03
CA ARG A 267 79.85 32.51 -4.89
C ARG A 267 81.32 32.18 -4.64
N ALA A 268 81.74 30.94 -4.84
CA ALA A 268 83.15 30.55 -4.78
C ALA A 268 83.96 31.23 -5.90
N ASP A 269 83.43 31.23 -7.14
CA ASP A 269 84.03 31.94 -8.28
C ASP A 269 84.13 33.45 -8.05
N VAL A 270 83.08 34.10 -7.53
CA VAL A 270 83.11 35.53 -7.18
C VAL A 270 84.17 35.81 -6.11
N ASN A 271 84.24 35.01 -5.05
CA ASN A 271 85.26 35.18 -4.00
C ASN A 271 86.69 35.00 -4.54
N SER A 272 86.90 34.02 -5.43
CA SER A 272 88.17 33.77 -6.10
C SER A 272 88.61 34.97 -6.95
N ASN A 273 87.70 35.49 -7.78
CA ASN A 273 87.93 36.68 -8.60
C ASN A 273 88.19 37.94 -7.76
N VAL A 274 87.49 38.11 -6.63
CA VAL A 274 87.73 39.23 -5.70
C VAL A 274 89.12 39.14 -5.07
N TYR A 275 89.56 37.96 -4.63
CA TYR A 275 90.92 37.76 -4.08
C TYR A 275 92.01 38.05 -5.13
N ASP A 276 91.84 37.56 -6.35
CA ASP A 276 92.81 37.76 -7.43
C ASP A 276 92.86 39.23 -7.91
N LEU A 277 91.72 39.94 -7.89
CA LEU A 277 91.67 41.39 -8.09
C LEU A 277 92.34 42.17 -6.94
N GLN A 278 92.10 41.80 -5.67
CA GLN A 278 92.75 42.42 -4.51
C GLN A 278 94.28 42.26 -4.57
N HIS A 279 94.77 41.09 -4.99
CA HIS A 279 96.20 40.88 -5.22
C HIS A 279 96.75 41.77 -6.35
N LYS A 280 96.02 41.90 -7.46
CA LYS A 280 96.39 42.79 -8.58
C LYS A 280 96.36 44.27 -8.20
N VAL A 281 95.47 44.69 -7.31
CA VAL A 281 95.45 46.04 -6.71
C VAL A 281 96.69 46.25 -5.85
N SER A 282 97.01 45.33 -4.93
CA SER A 282 98.20 45.45 -4.08
C SER A 282 99.53 45.42 -4.83
N LEU A 283 99.58 44.85 -6.03
CA LEU A 283 100.74 44.95 -6.93
C LEU A 283 100.82 46.31 -7.64
N ARG A 284 99.68 46.93 -7.98
CA ARG A 284 99.65 48.30 -8.52
C ARG A 284 100.00 49.35 -7.48
N GLU A 285 99.45 49.26 -6.27
CA GLU A 285 99.76 50.17 -5.16
C GLU A 285 101.28 50.27 -4.93
N LYS A 286 101.99 49.13 -4.89
CA LYS A 286 103.46 49.08 -4.77
C LYS A 286 104.20 49.66 -5.97
N ALA A 287 103.64 49.54 -7.18
CA ALA A 287 104.22 50.13 -8.38
C ALA A 287 104.03 51.65 -8.40
N ASP A 288 102.87 52.14 -7.96
CA ASP A 288 102.57 53.56 -7.82
C ASP A 288 103.41 54.20 -6.68
N ASP A 289 103.61 53.51 -5.55
CA ASP A 289 104.56 53.90 -4.49
C ASP A 289 106.00 54.02 -5.03
N THR A 290 106.44 53.04 -5.83
CA THR A 290 107.77 53.04 -6.45
C THR A 290 107.91 54.21 -7.43
N LEU A 291 106.92 54.42 -8.29
CA LEU A 291 106.88 55.53 -9.24
C LEU A 291 106.82 56.89 -8.52
N ALA A 292 106.19 56.99 -7.35
CA ALA A 292 106.19 58.19 -6.53
C ALA A 292 107.57 58.47 -5.91
N SER A 293 108.33 57.42 -5.54
CA SER A 293 109.73 57.54 -5.14
C SER A 293 110.61 58.02 -6.29
N ASP A 294 110.53 57.36 -7.45
CA ASP A 294 111.28 57.74 -8.66
C ASP A 294 110.94 59.17 -9.10
N LEU A 295 109.67 59.57 -9.02
CA LEU A 295 109.22 60.94 -9.30
C LEU A 295 109.81 61.94 -8.30
N THR A 296 109.92 61.58 -7.01
CA THR A 296 110.53 62.43 -5.98
C THR A 296 112.03 62.61 -6.22
N ASP A 297 112.75 61.54 -6.56
CA ASP A 297 114.17 61.60 -6.91
C ASP A 297 114.39 62.37 -8.23
N LEU A 298 113.52 62.21 -9.22
CA LEU A 298 113.53 63.01 -10.45
C LEU A 298 113.23 64.49 -10.16
N GLN A 299 112.28 64.82 -9.29
CA GLN A 299 112.03 66.20 -8.85
C GLN A 299 113.23 66.78 -8.09
N GLY A 300 113.91 66.00 -7.25
CA GLY A 300 115.16 66.40 -6.61
C GLY A 300 116.29 66.68 -7.62
N ASN A 301 116.43 65.82 -8.63
CA ASN A 301 117.38 65.99 -9.73
C ASN A 301 117.03 67.18 -10.64
N VAL A 302 115.75 67.43 -10.90
CA VAL A 302 115.24 68.61 -11.62
C VAL A 302 115.52 69.88 -10.81
N SER A 303 115.21 69.92 -9.51
CA SER A 303 115.62 71.03 -8.62
C SER A 303 117.14 71.24 -8.57
N ALA A 304 117.95 70.20 -8.78
CA ALA A 304 119.41 70.30 -8.88
C ALA A 304 119.91 70.65 -10.31
N LEU A 305 119.10 70.46 -11.34
CA LEU A 305 119.28 70.99 -12.70
C LEU A 305 118.90 72.48 -12.72
N GLU A 306 117.73 72.84 -12.21
CA GLU A 306 117.23 74.21 -12.08
C GLU A 306 118.20 75.09 -11.27
N LYS A 307 118.73 74.60 -10.14
CA LYS A 307 119.77 75.31 -9.38
C LYS A 307 121.12 75.48 -10.12
N ARG A 308 121.36 74.75 -11.20
CA ARG A 308 122.47 74.98 -12.14
C ARG A 308 122.05 75.87 -13.32
N ASN A 309 120.78 75.79 -13.74
CA ASN A 309 120.21 76.58 -14.82
C ASN A 309 119.90 78.02 -14.39
N THR A 310 119.69 78.31 -13.10
CA THR A 310 119.51 79.66 -12.54
C THR A 310 120.80 80.51 -12.54
N LEU A 311 121.73 80.21 -13.44
CA LEU A 311 122.81 81.11 -13.86
C LEU A 311 122.64 81.63 -15.29
N GLU A 312 121.68 81.11 -16.08
CA GLU A 312 121.39 81.59 -17.44
C GLU A 312 119.90 81.93 -17.62
N ASP A 313 119.70 83.05 -18.32
CA ASP A 313 118.49 83.62 -18.91
C ASP A 313 117.15 83.72 -18.15
N LYS A 314 116.84 84.98 -17.82
CA LYS A 314 115.49 85.53 -17.96
C LYS A 314 115.14 85.60 -19.46
N LEU A 315 113.89 85.38 -19.84
CA LEU A 315 113.01 86.39 -20.49
C LEU A 315 111.79 85.74 -21.20
N ALA A 316 110.66 86.46 -21.17
CA ALA A 316 109.45 86.30 -21.97
C ALA A 316 108.57 85.05 -21.78
N SER A 317 107.30 85.04 -22.22
CA SER A 317 106.21 86.06 -22.27
C SER A 317 105.06 85.44 -23.08
N ASP A 318 103.81 85.68 -22.68
CA ASP A 318 102.64 84.97 -23.20
C ASP A 318 102.16 85.37 -24.62
N VAL A 319 101.21 84.56 -25.12
CA VAL A 319 100.25 84.76 -26.24
C VAL A 319 100.69 84.35 -27.65
N ALA A 320 99.98 83.37 -28.22
CA ALA A 320 100.03 82.94 -29.61
C ALA A 320 98.74 82.21 -30.04
N THR A 321 98.45 82.15 -31.35
CA THR A 321 97.49 81.18 -31.94
C THR A 321 97.92 80.74 -33.34
N LEU A 322 98.11 81.66 -34.30
CA LEU A 322 98.81 81.31 -35.57
C LEU A 322 100.27 80.90 -35.32
N GLN A 323 100.96 81.61 -34.42
CA GLN A 323 102.36 81.32 -34.10
C GLN A 323 102.53 79.93 -33.47
N GLU A 324 101.56 79.43 -32.69
CA GLU A 324 101.59 78.06 -32.17
C GLU A 324 101.54 77.02 -33.29
N GLU A 325 100.76 77.27 -34.35
CA GLU A 325 100.62 76.33 -35.47
C GLU A 325 101.84 76.38 -36.40
N GLN A 326 102.40 77.56 -36.64
CA GLN A 326 103.73 77.69 -37.24
C GLN A 326 104.79 76.92 -36.44
N ASP A 327 104.80 77.06 -35.12
CA ASP A 327 105.82 76.46 -34.24
C ASP A 327 105.61 74.95 -34.09
N ARG A 328 104.37 74.46 -34.21
CA ARG A 328 104.07 73.03 -34.39
C ARG A 328 104.59 72.49 -35.72
N CYS A 329 104.50 73.22 -36.82
CA CYS A 329 105.16 72.80 -38.05
C CYS A 329 106.69 72.82 -37.94
N LYS A 330 107.27 73.83 -37.27
CA LYS A 330 108.73 73.90 -36.99
C LYS A 330 109.19 72.73 -36.12
N SER A 331 108.42 72.34 -35.11
CA SER A 331 108.77 71.19 -34.24
C SER A 331 108.68 69.83 -34.95
N LEU A 332 107.91 69.76 -36.04
CA LEU A 332 107.88 68.63 -36.98
C LEU A 332 108.95 68.73 -38.10
N GLY A 333 109.82 69.75 -38.08
CA GLY A 333 110.92 69.94 -39.03
C GLY A 333 110.55 70.70 -40.32
N GLY A 334 109.38 71.32 -40.39
CA GLY A 334 108.88 72.04 -41.56
C GLY A 334 108.35 73.45 -41.27
N LYS A 335 107.43 73.92 -42.13
CA LYS A 335 106.74 75.21 -42.05
C LYS A 335 105.24 75.02 -42.32
N LEU A 336 104.40 76.04 -42.11
CA LEU A 336 103.06 76.05 -42.72
C LEU A 336 103.21 76.05 -44.25
N ALA A 337 102.31 75.40 -44.97
CA ALA A 337 102.41 75.23 -46.41
C ALA A 337 102.39 76.56 -47.18
N GLU A 338 103.40 76.77 -48.04
CA GLU A 338 103.50 77.93 -48.93
C GLU A 338 103.23 77.43 -50.36
N ILE A 339 102.18 77.95 -51.01
CA ILE A 339 101.66 77.39 -52.26
C ILE A 339 102.13 78.22 -53.45
N GLU A 340 103.18 77.76 -54.14
CA GLU A 340 103.78 78.49 -55.26
C GLU A 340 103.23 78.06 -56.64
N SER A 341 102.47 76.96 -56.71
CA SER A 341 101.88 76.41 -57.94
C SER A 341 100.40 75.97 -57.84
N SER A 342 99.76 75.74 -59.00
CA SER A 342 98.36 75.30 -59.08
C SER A 342 98.17 73.82 -58.70
N GLU A 343 99.24 73.05 -58.89
CA GLU A 343 99.38 71.64 -58.60
C GLU A 343 99.47 71.42 -57.08
N GLU A 344 100.30 72.21 -56.38
CA GLU A 344 100.34 72.26 -54.91
C GLU A 344 99.01 72.74 -54.34
N ASN A 345 98.39 73.78 -54.90
CA ASN A 345 97.07 74.24 -54.48
C ASN A 345 96.03 73.11 -54.56
N THR A 346 96.03 72.35 -55.66
CA THR A 346 95.12 71.21 -55.85
C THR A 346 95.40 70.09 -54.82
N PHE A 347 96.68 69.81 -54.54
CA PHE A 347 97.08 68.80 -53.55
C PHE A 347 96.69 69.20 -52.11
N VAL A 348 97.04 70.41 -51.66
CA VAL A 348 96.74 70.90 -50.30
C VAL A 348 95.23 71.06 -50.09
N LYS A 349 94.48 71.48 -51.11
CA LYS A 349 93.00 71.43 -51.07
C LYS A 349 92.46 70.01 -50.91
N GLY A 350 93.06 69.01 -51.55
CA GLY A 350 92.68 67.60 -51.37
C GLY A 350 92.80 67.17 -49.90
N LEU A 351 93.91 67.54 -49.24
CA LEU A 351 94.13 67.28 -47.81
C LEU A 351 93.11 68.04 -46.93
N ALA A 352 92.89 69.32 -47.17
CA ALA A 352 91.92 70.14 -46.44
C ALA A 352 90.48 69.64 -46.62
N GLN A 353 90.12 69.18 -47.83
CA GLN A 353 88.84 68.58 -48.15
C GLN A 353 88.64 67.22 -47.46
N GLN A 354 89.70 66.41 -47.33
CA GLN A 354 89.67 65.17 -46.56
C GLN A 354 89.50 65.44 -45.04
N ALA A 355 90.12 66.51 -44.53
CA ALA A 355 89.92 66.96 -43.14
C ALA A 355 88.55 67.63 -42.90
N GLY A 356 87.91 68.15 -43.94
CA GLY A 356 86.56 68.72 -43.87
C GLY A 356 86.47 70.04 -43.10
N ARG A 357 87.56 70.83 -43.02
CA ARG A 357 87.67 72.05 -42.20
C ARG A 357 88.49 73.14 -42.90
N SER A 358 88.17 74.41 -42.59
CA SER A 358 89.04 75.53 -42.98
C SER A 358 90.46 75.27 -42.49
N THR A 359 91.44 75.57 -43.34
CA THR A 359 92.82 75.12 -43.14
C THR A 359 93.81 76.26 -43.40
N TRP A 360 94.55 76.68 -42.37
CA TRP A 360 95.59 77.71 -42.46
C TRP A 360 96.73 77.31 -43.39
N LEU A 361 97.27 78.31 -44.08
CA LEU A 361 98.46 78.28 -44.92
C LEU A 361 99.54 79.21 -44.35
N GLY A 362 100.75 79.15 -44.89
CA GLY A 362 101.88 79.98 -44.44
C GLY A 362 101.82 81.45 -44.86
N GLY A 363 100.66 81.98 -45.26
CA GLY A 363 100.52 83.32 -45.84
C GLY A 363 100.01 84.36 -44.83
N SER A 364 100.58 85.57 -44.84
CA SER A 364 100.03 86.74 -44.17
C SER A 364 100.30 88.03 -44.96
N ASP A 365 99.46 89.05 -44.81
CA ASP A 365 99.82 90.43 -45.14
C ASP A 365 99.98 91.32 -43.89
N MET A 366 99.99 90.72 -42.69
CA MET A 366 100.12 91.32 -41.35
C MET A 366 101.34 92.27 -41.16
N LYS A 367 102.27 92.30 -42.12
CA LYS A 367 103.43 93.21 -42.16
C LYS A 367 103.16 94.50 -42.97
N SER A 368 102.18 94.47 -43.88
CA SER A 368 101.75 95.57 -44.75
C SER A 368 100.49 95.15 -45.51
N GLU A 369 99.32 95.56 -45.01
CA GLU A 369 97.98 95.47 -45.64
C GLU A 369 98.01 95.44 -47.18
N GLY A 370 97.35 94.44 -47.77
CA GLY A 370 97.27 94.20 -49.21
C GLY A 370 98.55 93.62 -49.84
N THR A 371 99.62 93.41 -49.07
CA THR A 371 100.93 92.91 -49.56
C THR A 371 101.23 91.52 -49.00
N TRP A 372 100.48 90.54 -49.50
CA TRP A 372 100.55 89.14 -49.07
C TRP A 372 101.93 88.50 -49.31
N LYS A 373 102.45 87.88 -48.24
CA LYS A 373 103.74 87.20 -48.19
C LYS A 373 103.64 85.82 -47.58
N TRP A 374 104.53 84.95 -48.01
CA TRP A 374 104.82 83.69 -47.36
C TRP A 374 105.71 83.94 -46.13
N GLU A 375 105.31 83.43 -44.96
CA GLU A 375 105.90 83.78 -43.67
C GLU A 375 107.28 83.14 -43.39
N SER A 376 107.54 81.94 -43.92
CA SER A 376 108.80 81.23 -43.69
C SER A 376 109.85 81.49 -44.77
N SER A 377 109.44 81.81 -46.01
CA SER A 377 110.34 82.22 -47.09
C SER A 377 110.50 83.75 -47.21
N GLY A 378 109.52 84.53 -46.77
CA GLY A 378 109.49 86.00 -46.91
C GLY A 378 109.13 86.48 -48.32
N ASN A 379 108.86 85.56 -49.26
CA ASN A 379 108.50 85.83 -50.65
C ASN A 379 107.13 86.53 -50.75
N ASN A 380 106.94 87.42 -51.72
CA ASN A 380 105.62 87.91 -52.10
C ASN A 380 104.83 86.77 -52.75
N ILE A 381 103.58 86.56 -52.35
CA ILE A 381 102.69 85.55 -52.96
C ILE A 381 102.47 85.89 -54.45
N GLN A 382 102.79 84.95 -55.35
CA GLN A 382 102.67 85.13 -56.81
C GLN A 382 101.51 84.30 -57.41
N PHE A 383 101.40 83.03 -57.03
CA PHE A 383 100.22 82.21 -57.31
C PHE A 383 99.11 82.54 -56.30
N THR A 384 97.86 82.64 -56.76
CA THR A 384 96.69 82.89 -55.89
C THR A 384 95.45 82.15 -56.38
N ASP A 385 94.60 81.71 -55.44
CA ASP A 385 93.29 81.12 -55.74
C ASP A 385 92.21 81.60 -54.75
N TRP A 386 92.14 82.92 -54.60
CA TRP A 386 91.14 83.63 -53.81
C TRP A 386 89.70 83.28 -54.21
N GLU A 387 88.80 83.25 -53.22
CA GLU A 387 87.35 83.23 -53.47
C GLU A 387 86.90 84.57 -54.09
N SER A 388 85.77 84.56 -54.80
CA SER A 388 85.19 85.73 -55.44
C SER A 388 84.96 86.87 -54.44
N ARG A 389 85.85 87.87 -54.52
CA ARG A 389 85.97 89.15 -53.76
C ARG A 389 87.06 89.16 -52.69
N GLN A 390 87.68 88.03 -52.35
CA GLN A 390 88.76 88.01 -51.36
C GLN A 390 90.10 88.46 -51.99
N PRO A 391 91.04 89.03 -51.21
CA PRO A 391 90.87 89.39 -49.81
C PRO A 391 89.94 90.62 -49.63
N ASP A 392 89.00 90.57 -48.67
CA ASP A 392 88.01 91.64 -48.43
C ASP A 392 88.08 92.33 -47.05
N ASN A 393 88.96 91.83 -46.17
CA ASN A 393 89.30 92.35 -44.84
C ASN A 393 88.07 92.74 -44.00
N TYR A 394 87.13 91.80 -43.94
CA TYR A 394 85.77 91.94 -43.45
C TYR A 394 85.70 92.34 -41.98
N GLY A 395 84.87 93.36 -41.70
CA GLY A 395 84.49 93.70 -40.33
C GLY A 395 85.28 94.83 -39.66
N LYS A 396 86.11 95.58 -40.43
CA LYS A 396 86.91 96.79 -40.08
C LYS A 396 88.43 96.55 -39.88
N ALA A 397 89.05 95.78 -40.77
CA ALA A 397 90.48 95.52 -40.83
C ALA A 397 91.05 94.64 -39.70
N GLY A 398 91.92 93.68 -40.05
CA GLY A 398 92.59 92.75 -39.13
C GLY A 398 92.51 91.27 -39.51
N GLN A 399 92.02 90.93 -40.71
CA GLN A 399 91.97 89.55 -41.25
C GLN A 399 93.28 89.15 -41.95
N ASP A 400 94.41 89.37 -41.29
CA ASP A 400 95.73 89.44 -41.96
C ASP A 400 96.35 88.07 -42.33
N CYS A 401 95.63 86.95 -42.18
CA CYS A 401 96.17 85.58 -42.34
C CYS A 401 95.42 84.72 -43.37
N LEU A 402 96.14 83.83 -44.06
CA LEU A 402 95.65 83.07 -45.22
C LEU A 402 95.12 81.68 -44.87
N LEU A 403 93.86 81.35 -45.22
CA LEU A 403 93.35 79.99 -45.13
C LEU A 403 92.63 79.50 -46.40
N LEU A 404 92.47 78.18 -46.49
CA LEU A 404 91.58 77.49 -47.42
C LEU A 404 90.17 77.41 -46.81
N TRP A 405 89.17 78.08 -47.39
CA TRP A 405 87.83 78.19 -46.80
C TRP A 405 86.92 77.02 -47.17
N SER A 406 86.62 76.15 -46.21
CA SER A 406 85.95 74.87 -46.46
C SER A 406 84.52 74.96 -47.02
N SER A 407 83.78 76.04 -46.73
CA SER A 407 82.46 76.31 -47.30
C SER A 407 82.50 76.98 -48.68
N ARG A 408 83.69 77.26 -49.22
CA ARG A 408 83.94 77.94 -50.50
C ARG A 408 84.85 77.11 -51.41
N SER A 409 84.57 75.81 -51.50
CA SER A 409 85.38 74.86 -52.30
C SER A 409 86.89 74.94 -52.01
N TYR A 410 87.25 75.25 -50.76
CA TYR A 410 88.63 75.46 -50.31
C TYR A 410 89.40 76.52 -51.12
N ARG A 411 88.72 77.52 -51.68
CA ARG A 411 89.38 78.74 -52.18
C ARG A 411 89.95 79.57 -51.04
N TRP A 412 90.89 80.44 -51.38
CA TRP A 412 91.64 81.21 -50.40
C TRP A 412 90.80 82.37 -49.85
N ASP A 413 91.00 82.64 -48.58
CA ASP A 413 90.22 83.55 -47.75
C ASP A 413 91.15 84.18 -46.71
N ASP A 414 90.96 85.47 -46.47
CA ASP A 414 91.69 86.26 -45.48
C ASP A 414 90.92 86.23 -44.15
N GLU A 415 91.61 85.93 -43.06
CA GLU A 415 90.95 85.63 -41.78
C GLU A 415 91.74 86.11 -40.56
N TRP A 416 91.01 86.42 -39.47
CA TRP A 416 91.58 86.83 -38.18
C TRP A 416 92.55 85.77 -37.66
N CYS A 417 93.84 86.11 -37.56
CA CYS A 417 94.96 85.23 -37.15
C CYS A 417 94.84 84.57 -35.75
N ASN A 418 93.76 84.86 -35.01
CA ASN A 418 93.43 84.24 -33.71
C ASN A 418 92.40 83.10 -33.82
N ARG A 419 91.83 82.84 -35.00
CA ARG A 419 90.86 81.76 -35.22
C ARG A 419 91.57 80.41 -35.20
N SER A 420 91.37 79.62 -34.15
CA SER A 420 91.80 78.22 -34.14
C SER A 420 91.04 77.43 -35.22
N THR A 421 91.78 76.78 -36.12
CA THR A 421 91.20 75.86 -37.11
C THR A 421 92.21 74.76 -37.47
N TYR A 422 92.14 74.14 -38.65
CA TYR A 422 93.15 73.14 -39.07
C TYR A 422 94.32 73.84 -39.78
N PHE A 423 95.44 73.15 -39.94
CA PHE A 423 96.61 73.67 -40.68
C PHE A 423 97.31 72.52 -41.42
N VAL A 424 98.07 72.85 -42.47
CA VAL A 424 98.92 71.88 -43.18
C VAL A 424 100.38 72.32 -43.08
N CYS A 425 101.23 71.40 -42.64
CA CYS A 425 102.68 71.59 -42.65
C CYS A 425 103.27 71.09 -43.97
N GLU A 426 104.17 71.89 -44.54
CA GLU A 426 105.10 71.48 -45.58
C GLU A 426 106.41 71.08 -44.88
N LEU A 427 106.71 69.78 -44.93
CA LEU A 427 107.96 69.19 -44.44
C LEU A 427 108.97 69.08 -45.61
N ARG A 428 110.26 69.13 -45.31
CA ARG A 428 111.35 68.96 -46.29
C ARG A 428 111.76 67.50 -46.50
#